data_AF-A0A7V4PNA9-F1
#
_entry.id   AF-A0A7V4PNA9-F1
#
_cell.length_a   1.000
_cell.length_b   1.000
_cell.length_c   1.000
_cell.angle_alpha   90.00
_cell.angle_beta   90.00
_cell.angle_gamma   90.00
#
_symmetry.space_group_name_H-M   'P 1'
#
loop_
_entity.id
_entity.type
_entity.pdbx_description
1 polymer ?
#
loop_
_entity_poly.entity_id
_entity_poly.type
_entity_poly.pdbx_seq_one_letter_code
_entity_poly.pdbx_strand_id
1 'polypeptide(L)'
;MNKEKILDLAQKYILKGQPKKAIKEYQKLIEADPKDKRIHLKLGDLYYKNGETDKAMVEYIKLGDLYAEEDLNFRAIAIYKKVLSIDSKHLEALKKIASLYLKEGLKGDAKNYYQTILEIKPDDSEALRALREIEAPGIEETPLKPPPKGPFIPEISPPQSFKPKPLDERVNFISSPGEEAQIPPKELEVRVPDKDAEMHYHLGIAYKEMELFDYAISEFEIASADPAIEFDCYIMLGHCYLDKGDYDQSIRYFQKATQAKGLPKDKLARLHYSLGLAYEANGMIPEALDTFQIALQLDQSFSEAQEKIIKLQQK
;
A
#
# COMPACT_ATOMS: atom_id res chain seq x y z
N MET A 1 32.59 8.21 -19.47
CA MET A 1 32.73 7.63 -18.12
C MET A 1 32.11 6.23 -18.13
N ASN A 2 32.78 5.18 -17.62
CA ASN A 2 32.20 3.82 -17.64
C ASN A 2 31.43 3.56 -16.33
N LYS A 3 30.10 3.62 -16.39
CA LYS A 3 29.18 3.45 -15.25
C LYS A 3 29.37 2.10 -14.54
N GLU A 4 29.50 1.02 -15.30
CA GLU A 4 29.67 -0.34 -14.74
C GLU A 4 30.96 -0.46 -13.92
N LYS A 5 32.08 0.07 -14.43
CA LYS A 5 33.36 0.05 -13.70
C LYS A 5 33.27 0.80 -12.37
N ILE A 6 32.52 1.89 -12.30
CA ILE A 6 32.34 2.66 -11.07
C ILE A 6 31.43 1.91 -10.09
N LEU A 7 30.36 1.27 -10.58
CA LEU A 7 29.48 0.44 -9.77
C LEU A 7 30.23 -0.76 -9.15
N ASP A 8 31.02 -1.47 -9.94
CA ASP A 8 31.83 -2.61 -9.46
C ASP A 8 32.85 -2.18 -8.40
N LEU A 9 33.50 -1.04 -8.63
CA LEU A 9 34.47 -0.49 -7.69
C LEU A 9 33.80 -0.05 -6.37
N ALA A 10 32.65 0.62 -6.46
CA ALA A 10 31.87 1.02 -5.30
C ALA A 10 31.41 -0.21 -4.50
N GLN A 11 30.91 -1.25 -5.16
CA GLN A 11 30.52 -2.50 -4.54
C GLN A 11 31.70 -3.19 -3.84
N LYS A 12 32.87 -3.21 -4.49
CA LYS A 12 34.11 -3.74 -3.90
C LYS A 12 34.51 -2.99 -2.64
N TYR A 13 34.31 -1.66 -2.58
CA TYR A 13 34.55 -0.88 -1.38
C TYR A 13 33.55 -1.18 -0.26
N ILE A 14 32.27 -1.40 -0.58
CA ILE A 14 31.25 -1.83 0.39
C ILE A 14 31.66 -3.17 1.03
N LEU A 15 32.00 -4.17 0.21
CA LEU A 15 32.40 -5.50 0.70
C LEU A 15 33.67 -5.47 1.57
N LYS A 16 34.53 -4.47 1.37
CA LYS A 16 35.73 -4.24 2.18
C LYS A 16 35.49 -3.43 3.45
N GLY A 17 34.25 -3.07 3.76
CA GLY A 17 33.92 -2.19 4.89
C GLY A 17 34.47 -0.77 4.74
N GLN A 18 34.59 -0.27 3.50
CA GLN A 18 35.12 1.07 3.18
C GLN A 18 34.02 1.99 2.62
N PRO A 19 32.96 2.31 3.40
CA PRO A 19 31.79 3.03 2.90
C PRO A 19 32.13 4.43 2.38
N LYS A 20 33.06 5.15 3.02
CA LYS A 20 33.51 6.48 2.55
C LYS A 20 34.09 6.48 1.14
N LYS A 21 34.76 5.38 0.73
CA LYS A 21 35.28 5.26 -0.64
C LYS A 21 34.18 4.90 -1.63
N ALA A 22 33.26 4.01 -1.22
CA ALA A 22 32.08 3.70 -2.03
C ALA A 22 31.23 4.94 -2.31
N ILE A 23 30.98 5.77 -1.29
CA ILE A 23 30.25 7.05 -1.41
C ILE A 23 30.90 7.95 -2.47
N LYS A 24 32.23 8.11 -2.46
CA LYS A 24 32.94 8.92 -3.46
C LYS A 24 32.77 8.40 -4.89
N GLU A 25 32.71 7.09 -5.07
CA GLU A 25 32.46 6.50 -6.40
C GLU A 25 31.00 6.73 -6.84
N TYR A 26 30.03 6.58 -5.94
CA TYR A 26 28.63 6.86 -6.24
C TYR A 26 28.34 8.34 -6.51
N GLN A 27 29.02 9.28 -5.85
CA GLN A 27 28.90 10.71 -6.12
C GLN A 27 29.24 11.05 -7.58
N LYS A 28 30.28 10.43 -8.16
CA LYS A 28 30.61 10.60 -9.59
C LYS A 28 29.50 10.15 -10.52
N LEU A 29 28.71 9.14 -10.11
CA LEU A 29 27.58 8.66 -10.90
C LEU A 29 26.42 9.66 -10.87
N ILE A 30 26.13 10.26 -9.71
CA ILE A 30 25.11 11.31 -9.59
C ILE A 30 25.52 12.56 -10.36
N GLU A 31 26.79 12.94 -10.37
CA GLU A 31 27.27 14.09 -11.17
C GLU A 31 27.00 13.91 -12.67
N ALA A 32 27.03 12.67 -13.16
CA ALA A 32 26.74 12.38 -14.57
C ALA A 32 25.26 12.15 -14.86
N ASP A 33 24.49 11.62 -13.91
CA ASP A 33 23.05 11.41 -14.01
C ASP A 33 22.36 11.78 -12.69
N PRO A 34 22.01 13.07 -12.51
CA PRO A 34 21.41 13.57 -11.28
C PRO A 34 19.99 13.06 -10.99
N LYS A 35 19.37 12.30 -11.92
CA LYS A 35 18.03 11.74 -11.74
C LYS A 35 18.04 10.22 -11.53
N ASP A 36 19.22 9.60 -11.39
CA ASP A 36 19.32 8.16 -11.15
C ASP A 36 18.89 7.81 -9.70
N LYS A 37 17.60 7.49 -9.56
CA LYS A 37 16.95 7.08 -8.30
C LYS A 37 17.69 5.96 -7.58
N ARG A 38 18.28 5.01 -8.32
CA ARG A 38 19.00 3.88 -7.72
C ARG A 38 20.26 4.35 -6.99
N ILE A 39 20.90 5.40 -7.49
CA ILE A 39 22.11 5.95 -6.87
C ILE A 39 21.74 6.82 -5.67
N HIS A 40 20.66 7.62 -5.74
CA HIS A 40 20.16 8.35 -4.57
C HIS A 40 19.80 7.41 -3.41
N LEU A 41 19.09 6.30 -3.69
CA LEU A 41 18.77 5.30 -2.65
C LEU A 41 20.04 4.71 -2.04
N LYS A 42 20.99 4.26 -2.88
CA LYS A 42 22.27 3.69 -2.41
C LYS A 42 23.09 4.67 -1.60
N LEU A 43 23.18 5.94 -2.03
CA LEU A 43 23.89 6.96 -1.26
C LEU A 43 23.20 7.27 0.06
N GLY A 44 21.87 7.41 0.07
CA GLY A 44 21.10 7.60 1.29
C GLY A 44 21.36 6.48 2.30
N ASP A 45 21.26 5.22 1.86
CA ASP A 45 21.51 4.05 2.70
C ASP A 45 22.97 3.98 3.19
N LEU A 46 23.94 4.33 2.33
CA LEU A 46 25.37 4.34 2.71
C LEU A 46 25.70 5.46 3.69
N TYR A 47 25.16 6.66 3.49
CA TYR A 47 25.33 7.77 4.43
C TYR A 47 24.71 7.42 5.78
N TYR A 48 23.51 6.83 5.78
CA TYR A 48 22.83 6.40 7.00
C TYR A 48 23.67 5.36 7.76
N LYS A 49 24.13 4.30 7.07
CA LYS A 49 25.01 3.27 7.65
C LYS A 49 26.36 3.82 8.14
N ASN A 50 26.85 4.91 7.54
CA ASN A 50 28.09 5.58 7.94
C ASN A 50 27.87 6.66 9.03
N GLY A 51 26.64 6.84 9.53
CA GLY A 51 26.28 7.82 10.55
C GLY A 51 26.16 9.26 10.05
N GLU A 52 26.21 9.50 8.74
CA GLU A 52 26.04 10.82 8.13
C GLU A 52 24.56 11.09 7.86
N THR A 53 23.76 11.17 8.93
CA THR A 53 22.29 11.25 8.88
C THR A 53 21.76 12.43 8.08
N ASP A 54 22.37 13.61 8.21
CA ASP A 54 21.94 14.81 7.47
C ASP A 54 22.05 14.62 5.95
N LYS A 55 23.15 13.99 5.50
CA LYS A 55 23.35 13.68 4.08
C LYS A 55 22.41 12.59 3.60
N ALA A 56 22.12 11.60 4.45
CA ALA A 56 21.16 10.55 4.14
C ALA A 56 19.76 11.14 3.90
N MET A 57 19.30 12.03 4.79
CA MET A 57 18.00 12.70 4.65
C MET A 57 17.94 13.53 3.36
N VAL A 58 19.00 14.28 3.03
CA VAL A 58 19.07 15.04 1.76
C VAL A 58 18.91 14.13 0.54
N GLU A 59 19.60 12.99 0.50
CA GLU A 59 19.49 12.06 -0.64
C GLU A 59 18.13 11.35 -0.69
N TYR A 60 17.53 11.03 0.46
CA TYR A 60 16.17 10.51 0.49
C TYR A 60 15.14 11.56 0.04
N ILE A 61 15.26 12.83 0.44
CA ILE A 61 14.35 13.89 -0.01
C ILE A 61 14.40 14.03 -1.53
N LYS A 62 15.60 14.09 -2.13
CA LYS A 62 15.76 14.12 -3.58
C LYS A 62 15.12 12.92 -4.26
N LEU A 63 15.32 11.73 -3.70
CA LEU A 63 14.71 10.51 -4.23
C LEU A 63 13.18 10.54 -4.15
N GLY A 64 12.63 11.00 -3.03
CA GLY A 64 11.19 11.18 -2.85
C GLY A 64 10.63 12.19 -3.85
N ASP A 65 11.33 13.28 -4.09
CA ASP A 65 10.95 14.31 -5.06
C ASP A 65 10.94 13.74 -6.48
N LEU A 66 11.96 12.96 -6.86
CA LEU A 66 12.00 12.28 -8.16
C LEU A 66 10.86 11.28 -8.35
N TYR A 67 10.39 10.62 -7.28
CA TYR A 67 9.20 9.77 -7.36
C TYR A 67 7.91 10.59 -7.45
N ALA A 68 7.80 11.68 -6.70
CA ALA A 68 6.63 12.56 -6.73
C ALA A 68 6.47 13.28 -8.08
N GLU A 69 7.59 13.66 -8.73
CA GLU A 69 7.61 14.23 -10.09
C GLU A 69 7.05 13.27 -11.14
N GLU A 70 7.14 11.96 -10.91
CA GLU A 70 6.62 10.92 -11.80
C GLU A 70 5.23 10.42 -11.40
N ASP A 71 4.54 11.12 -10.49
CA ASP A 71 3.26 10.72 -9.91
C ASP A 71 3.29 9.36 -9.19
N LEU A 72 4.47 8.86 -8.83
CA LEU A 72 4.67 7.64 -8.03
C LEU A 72 4.52 7.96 -6.54
N ASN A 73 3.36 8.51 -6.17
CA ASN A 73 3.11 9.17 -4.89
C ASN A 73 3.33 8.23 -3.69
N PHE A 74 2.88 6.96 -3.73
CA PHE A 74 3.11 6.01 -2.65
C PHE A 74 4.60 5.67 -2.44
N ARG A 75 5.40 5.61 -3.51
CA ARG A 75 6.86 5.42 -3.40
C ARG A 75 7.53 6.64 -2.83
N ALA A 76 7.09 7.84 -3.22
CA ALA A 76 7.58 9.09 -2.63
C ALA A 76 7.29 9.14 -1.10
N ILE A 77 6.06 8.81 -0.68
CA ILE A 77 5.68 8.72 0.74
C ILE A 77 6.59 7.71 1.48
N ALA A 78 6.84 6.53 0.89
CA ALA A 78 7.75 5.53 1.45
C ALA A 78 9.17 6.07 1.69
N ILE A 79 9.71 6.83 0.73
CA ILE A 79 11.03 7.42 0.87
C ILE A 79 11.05 8.55 1.92
N TYR A 80 10.04 9.42 1.95
CA TYR A 80 9.96 10.45 3.00
C TYR A 80 9.79 9.83 4.40
N LYS A 81 9.16 8.66 4.51
CA LYS A 81 9.12 7.90 5.76
C LYS A 81 10.50 7.41 6.22
N LYS A 82 11.44 7.14 5.30
CA LYS A 82 12.84 6.89 5.67
C LYS A 82 13.50 8.15 6.26
N VAL A 83 13.07 9.35 5.88
CA VAL A 83 13.53 10.60 6.53
C VAL A 83 12.96 10.68 7.95
N LEU A 84 11.67 10.39 8.12
CA LEU A 84 11.02 10.43 9.43
C LEU A 84 11.49 9.34 10.41
N SER A 85 12.05 8.23 9.92
CA SER A 85 12.70 7.25 10.80
C SER A 85 14.06 7.72 11.33
N ILE A 86 14.67 8.73 10.70
CA ILE A 86 15.90 9.39 11.14
C ILE A 86 15.57 10.58 12.03
N ASP A 87 14.70 11.47 11.55
CA ASP A 87 14.19 12.62 12.27
C ASP A 87 12.66 12.67 12.19
N SER A 88 12.02 12.20 13.26
CA SER A 88 10.55 12.14 13.37
C SER A 88 9.85 13.51 13.26
N LYS A 89 10.59 14.62 13.43
CA LYS A 89 10.05 15.98 13.40
C LYS A 89 10.52 16.77 12.16
N HIS A 90 11.05 16.08 11.15
CA HIS A 90 11.53 16.72 9.93
C HIS A 90 10.38 17.39 9.16
N LEU A 91 10.24 18.71 9.32
CA LEU A 91 9.09 19.49 8.84
C LEU A 91 8.85 19.36 7.33
N GLU A 92 9.91 19.39 6.52
CA GLU A 92 9.77 19.29 5.06
C GLU A 92 9.23 17.91 4.64
N ALA A 93 9.66 16.84 5.32
CA ALA A 93 9.20 15.49 5.00
C ALA A 93 7.74 15.30 5.43
N LEU A 94 7.36 15.80 6.61
CA LEU A 94 5.97 15.83 7.07
C LEU A 94 5.05 16.54 6.06
N LYS A 95 5.47 17.71 5.56
CA LYS A 95 4.70 18.48 4.57
C LYS A 95 4.54 17.74 3.24
N LYS A 96 5.63 17.17 2.72
CA LYS A 96 5.59 16.38 1.47
C LYS A 96 4.70 15.15 1.60
N ILE A 97 4.73 14.47 2.76
CA ILE A 97 3.83 13.32 3.03
C ILE A 97 2.38 13.79 3.12
N ALA A 98 2.08 14.84 3.89
CA ALA A 98 0.73 15.35 4.08
C ALA A 98 0.08 15.80 2.76
N SER A 99 0.83 16.48 1.90
CA SER A 99 0.34 16.94 0.60
C SER A 99 0.09 15.78 -0.37
N LEU A 100 0.94 14.76 -0.37
CA LEU A 100 0.74 13.55 -1.18
C LEU A 100 -0.46 12.73 -0.71
N TYR A 101 -0.67 12.57 0.61
CA TYR A 101 -1.90 11.94 1.12
C TYR A 101 -3.16 12.69 0.69
N LEU A 102 -3.13 14.02 0.77
CA LEU A 102 -4.25 14.85 0.33
C LEU A 102 -4.51 14.73 -1.17
N LYS A 103 -3.45 14.67 -1.99
CA LYS A 103 -3.52 14.47 -3.46
C LYS A 103 -4.18 13.14 -3.83
N GLU A 104 -3.86 12.07 -3.10
CA GLU A 104 -4.48 10.75 -3.29
C GLU A 104 -5.93 10.69 -2.76
N GLY A 105 -6.30 11.61 -1.86
CA GLY A 105 -7.63 11.66 -1.25
C GLY A 105 -7.72 10.94 0.09
N LEU A 106 -6.59 10.46 0.62
CA LEU A 106 -6.43 9.96 1.99
C LEU A 106 -6.47 11.12 3.00
N LYS A 107 -7.65 11.76 3.10
CA LYS A 107 -7.86 12.98 3.90
C LYS A 107 -7.63 12.75 5.39
N GLY A 108 -7.97 11.55 5.89
CA GLY A 108 -7.75 11.16 7.28
C GLY A 108 -6.27 11.18 7.65
N ASP A 109 -5.44 10.49 6.86
CA ASP A 109 -3.99 10.49 7.03
C ASP A 109 -3.41 11.90 6.87
N ALA A 110 -3.76 12.60 5.80
CA ALA A 110 -3.30 13.97 5.56
C ALA A 110 -3.57 14.89 6.76
N LYS A 111 -4.77 14.81 7.33
CA LYS A 111 -5.16 15.57 8.53
C LYS A 111 -4.24 15.29 9.72
N ASN A 112 -3.91 14.02 9.98
CA ASN A 112 -3.02 13.64 11.09
C ASN A 112 -1.61 14.25 10.93
N TYR A 113 -1.06 14.26 9.71
CA TYR A 113 0.24 14.90 9.46
C TYR A 113 0.18 16.41 9.59
N TYR A 114 -0.87 17.07 9.07
CA TYR A 114 -1.01 18.51 9.25
C TYR A 114 -1.17 18.91 10.71
N GLN A 115 -1.87 18.13 11.52
CA GLN A 115 -1.93 18.33 12.97
C GLN A 115 -0.54 18.20 13.60
N THR A 116 0.22 17.17 13.24
CA THR A 116 1.62 17.00 13.70
C THR A 116 2.50 18.20 13.31
N ILE A 117 2.32 18.74 12.10
CA ILE A 117 3.04 19.94 11.65
C ILE A 117 2.68 21.15 12.54
N LEU A 118 1.40 21.33 12.90
CA LEU A 118 0.97 22.42 13.77
C LEU A 118 1.40 22.26 15.23
N GLU A 119 1.60 21.04 15.71
CA GLU A 119 2.23 20.80 17.02
C GLU A 119 3.68 21.29 17.05
N ILE A 120 4.41 21.14 15.93
CA ILE A 120 5.80 21.61 15.79
C ILE A 120 5.84 23.11 15.50
N LYS A 121 4.96 23.59 14.63
CA LYS A 121 4.88 24.97 14.15
C LYS A 121 3.42 25.45 14.09
N PRO A 122 2.90 26.03 15.18
CA PRO A 122 1.48 26.41 15.29
C PRO A 122 0.99 27.45 14.27
N ASP A 123 1.89 28.24 13.69
CA ASP A 123 1.60 29.29 12.72
C ASP A 123 1.85 28.86 11.26
N ASP A 124 2.02 27.56 11.00
CA ASP A 124 2.24 27.07 9.64
C ASP A 124 0.99 27.27 8.76
N SER A 125 1.08 28.25 7.85
CA SER A 125 -0.04 28.70 7.01
C SER A 125 -0.53 27.63 6.05
N GLU A 126 0.37 26.76 5.58
CA GLU A 126 0.04 25.66 4.70
C GLU A 126 -0.80 24.60 5.42
N ALA A 127 -0.35 24.15 6.60
CA ALA A 127 -1.08 23.19 7.40
C ALA A 127 -2.44 23.72 7.88
N LEU A 128 -2.51 24.98 8.32
CA LEU A 128 -3.78 25.62 8.71
C LEU A 128 -4.77 25.70 7.53
N ARG A 129 -4.29 26.01 6.33
CA ARG A 129 -5.13 26.06 5.12
C ARG A 129 -5.63 24.68 4.74
N ALA A 130 -4.74 23.68 4.71
CA ALA A 130 -5.09 22.32 4.32
C ALA A 130 -6.10 21.69 5.29
N LEU A 131 -5.97 21.91 6.61
CA LEU A 131 -6.95 21.43 7.58
C LEU A 131 -8.32 22.08 7.39
N ARG A 132 -8.38 23.39 7.11
CA ARG A 132 -9.65 24.06 6.79
C ARG A 132 -10.31 23.47 5.55
N GLU A 133 -9.53 23.14 4.53
CA GLU A 133 -10.03 22.51 3.30
C GLU A 133 -10.55 21.09 3.56
N ILE A 134 -9.86 20.31 4.37
CA ILE A 134 -10.29 18.96 4.76
C ILE A 134 -11.58 19.01 5.60
N GLU A 135 -11.68 19.97 6.53
CA GLU A 135 -12.79 20.10 7.48
C GLU A 135 -14.00 20.87 6.95
N ALA A 136 -13.87 21.55 5.82
CA ALA A 136 -14.98 22.21 5.13
C ALA A 136 -15.46 21.33 3.96
N PRO A 137 -16.31 20.31 4.19
CA PRO A 137 -16.88 19.53 3.09
C PRO A 137 -17.84 20.42 2.29
N GLY A 138 -17.36 20.96 1.18
CA GLY A 138 -18.16 21.49 0.07
C GLY A 138 -19.15 22.63 0.38
N ILE A 139 -18.77 23.86 0.02
CA ILE A 139 -19.60 24.52 -0.98
C ILE A 139 -19.18 23.88 -2.30
N GLU A 140 -19.94 22.90 -2.79
CA GLU A 140 -19.86 22.60 -4.21
C GLU A 140 -20.17 23.92 -4.94
N GLU A 141 -19.24 24.40 -5.77
CA GLU A 141 -19.57 25.42 -6.76
C GLU A 141 -20.54 24.78 -7.76
N THR A 142 -21.82 24.71 -7.37
CA THR A 142 -22.89 24.68 -8.34
C THR A 142 -22.66 25.88 -9.26
N PRO A 143 -22.66 25.72 -10.60
CA PRO A 143 -22.57 26.86 -11.49
C PRO A 143 -23.67 27.83 -11.08
N LEU A 144 -23.28 29.02 -10.60
CA LEU A 144 -24.20 30.07 -10.20
C LEU A 144 -25.20 30.27 -11.33
N LYS A 145 -26.43 29.75 -11.17
CA LYS A 145 -27.55 30.28 -11.94
C LYS A 145 -27.56 31.78 -11.62
N PRO A 146 -27.48 32.66 -12.63
CA PRO A 146 -27.39 34.08 -12.38
C PRO A 146 -28.58 34.51 -11.51
N PRO A 147 -28.37 35.42 -10.55
CA PRO A 147 -29.41 35.82 -9.63
C PRO A 147 -30.61 36.36 -10.42
N PRO A 148 -31.85 35.99 -10.06
CA PRO A 148 -33.03 36.55 -10.71
C PRO A 148 -33.05 38.05 -10.43
N LYS A 149 -33.10 38.85 -11.50
CA LYS A 149 -33.36 40.29 -11.42
C LYS A 149 -34.75 40.48 -10.81
N GLY A 150 -34.84 41.13 -9.65
CA GLY A 150 -36.15 41.59 -9.11
C GLY A 150 -36.67 42.83 -9.86
N PRO A 151 -37.80 43.45 -9.44
CA PRO A 151 -38.74 43.05 -8.38
C PRO A 151 -40.25 43.09 -8.77
N PHE A 152 -41.12 42.63 -7.85
CA PHE A 152 -42.51 43.08 -7.52
C PHE A 152 -43.74 42.13 -7.73
N ILE A 153 -44.14 41.47 -6.62
CA ILE A 153 -45.45 41.17 -5.93
C ILE A 153 -46.78 40.75 -6.68
N PRO A 154 -47.86 40.29 -6.00
CA PRO A 154 -48.32 38.90 -5.89
C PRO A 154 -49.73 38.63 -6.48
N GLU A 155 -50.11 37.37 -6.68
CA GLU A 155 -51.55 37.03 -6.77
C GLU A 155 -51.87 35.74 -6.03
N ILE A 156 -52.78 35.87 -5.05
CA ILE A 156 -53.32 34.80 -4.22
C ILE A 156 -54.54 34.21 -4.94
N SER A 157 -54.67 32.88 -4.94
CA SER A 157 -55.97 32.22 -5.11
C SER A 157 -56.03 30.92 -4.27
N PRO A 158 -57.22 30.51 -3.76
CA PRO A 158 -57.37 29.60 -2.61
C PRO A 158 -57.40 28.09 -2.98
N PRO A 159 -57.39 27.19 -1.99
CA PRO A 159 -57.01 25.78 -2.15
C PRO A 159 -58.18 24.85 -2.53
N GLN A 160 -57.89 23.71 -3.17
CA GLN A 160 -58.83 22.59 -3.29
C GLN A 160 -58.25 21.26 -2.78
N SER A 161 -58.79 20.84 -1.64
CA SER A 161 -59.17 19.49 -1.18
C SER A 161 -58.29 18.26 -1.44
N PHE A 162 -57.73 17.78 -0.33
CA PHE A 162 -57.59 16.38 0.14
C PHE A 162 -58.31 15.25 -0.65
N LYS A 163 -57.62 14.11 -0.86
CA LYS A 163 -57.76 12.89 -0.04
C LYS A 163 -56.74 11.78 -0.41
N PRO A 164 -56.21 11.01 0.57
CA PRO A 164 -55.27 9.90 0.36
C PRO A 164 -55.98 8.56 0.13
N LYS A 165 -55.25 7.54 -0.36
CA LYS A 165 -55.71 6.15 -0.42
C LYS A 165 -54.60 5.16 -0.01
N PRO A 166 -54.97 3.96 0.49
CA PRO A 166 -54.35 3.32 1.65
C PRO A 166 -53.51 2.08 1.31
N LEU A 167 -52.70 1.67 2.30
CA LEU A 167 -52.08 0.35 2.42
C LEU A 167 -53.15 -0.67 2.81
N ASP A 168 -53.25 -1.77 2.07
CA ASP A 168 -53.96 -2.97 2.51
C ASP A 168 -53.09 -4.22 2.38
N GLU A 169 -53.22 -5.01 3.43
CA GLU A 169 -52.52 -6.23 3.77
C GLU A 169 -53.43 -7.42 3.43
N ARG A 170 -52.83 -8.55 2.99
CA ARG A 170 -53.26 -9.97 3.17
C ARG A 170 -53.51 -10.83 1.92
N VAL A 171 -52.59 -11.79 1.79
CA VAL A 171 -52.75 -13.26 1.63
C VAL A 171 -53.65 -13.80 0.51
N ASN A 172 -53.05 -14.58 -0.41
CA ASN A 172 -53.60 -15.89 -0.79
C ASN A 172 -52.54 -16.84 -1.36
N PHE A 173 -52.44 -18.01 -0.72
CA PHE A 173 -51.76 -19.22 -1.17
C PHE A 173 -52.54 -19.83 -2.34
N ILE A 174 -51.91 -20.05 -3.49
CA ILE A 174 -52.27 -21.12 -4.43
C ILE A 174 -50.97 -21.70 -4.98
N SER A 175 -50.71 -22.97 -4.69
CA SER A 175 -49.65 -23.78 -5.27
C SER A 175 -50.07 -24.28 -6.66
N SER A 176 -49.19 -24.10 -7.65
CA SER A 176 -49.14 -24.93 -8.86
C SER A 176 -47.67 -25.26 -9.17
N PRO A 177 -47.35 -26.53 -9.51
CA PRO A 177 -45.99 -27.00 -9.72
C PRO A 177 -45.57 -26.89 -11.18
N GLY A 178 -44.32 -26.55 -11.43
CA GLY A 178 -43.69 -26.69 -12.74
C GLY A 178 -43.27 -25.37 -13.35
N GLU A 179 -42.15 -24.85 -12.87
CA GLU A 179 -41.21 -24.10 -13.71
C GLU A 179 -39.85 -24.32 -13.05
N GLU A 180 -39.01 -25.13 -13.71
CA GLU A 180 -37.59 -25.20 -13.41
C GLU A 180 -37.02 -23.80 -13.63
N ALA A 181 -37.04 -22.98 -12.58
CA ALA A 181 -36.23 -21.79 -12.51
C ALA A 181 -34.78 -22.27 -12.58
N GLN A 182 -34.23 -22.25 -13.79
CA GLN A 182 -32.80 -22.22 -13.99
C GLN A 182 -32.30 -21.03 -13.19
N ILE A 183 -31.79 -21.30 -11.99
CA ILE A 183 -31.04 -20.34 -11.19
C ILE A 183 -29.86 -19.99 -12.10
N PRO A 184 -29.78 -18.77 -12.66
CA PRO A 184 -28.59 -18.40 -13.40
C PRO A 184 -27.41 -18.57 -12.45
N PRO A 185 -26.25 -19.10 -12.90
CA PRO A 185 -25.09 -19.21 -12.03
C PRO A 185 -24.90 -17.83 -11.41
N LYS A 186 -24.99 -17.79 -10.08
CA LYS A 186 -24.77 -16.58 -9.28
C LYS A 186 -23.39 -16.11 -9.70
N GLU A 187 -23.32 -15.14 -10.60
CA GLU A 187 -22.09 -14.48 -10.98
C GLU A 187 -21.42 -14.16 -9.65
N LEU A 188 -20.24 -14.74 -9.41
CA LEU A 188 -19.44 -14.39 -8.25
C LEU A 188 -19.32 -12.87 -8.37
N GLU A 189 -20.07 -12.13 -7.55
CA GLU A 189 -19.94 -10.68 -7.49
C GLU A 189 -18.47 -10.45 -7.13
N VAL A 190 -17.68 -10.10 -8.15
CA VAL A 190 -16.31 -9.66 -7.98
C VAL A 190 -16.45 -8.34 -7.25
N ARG A 191 -16.42 -8.40 -5.92
CA ARG A 191 -16.52 -7.24 -5.06
C ARG A 191 -15.30 -6.38 -5.38
N VAL A 192 -15.56 -5.22 -5.99
CA VAL A 192 -14.51 -4.22 -6.20
C VAL A 192 -14.11 -3.69 -4.82
N PRO A 193 -12.81 -3.60 -4.52
CA PRO A 193 -12.35 -3.09 -3.24
C PRO A 193 -12.77 -1.64 -3.04
N ASP A 194 -13.01 -1.25 -1.79
CA ASP A 194 -13.12 0.15 -1.43
C ASP A 194 -11.84 0.90 -1.80
N LYS A 195 -12.00 2.13 -2.30
CA LYS A 195 -10.87 2.92 -2.78
C LYS A 195 -9.84 3.17 -1.69
N ASP A 196 -10.26 3.44 -0.46
CA ASP A 196 -9.31 3.70 0.63
C ASP A 196 -8.51 2.42 0.95
N ALA A 197 -9.17 1.26 0.95
CA ALA A 197 -8.52 -0.04 1.16
C ALA A 197 -7.47 -0.34 0.06
N GLU A 198 -7.79 -0.06 -1.20
CA GLU A 198 -6.86 -0.18 -2.34
C GLU A 198 -5.64 0.75 -2.18
N MET A 199 -5.85 1.98 -1.71
CA MET A 199 -4.77 2.93 -1.46
C MET A 199 -3.82 2.48 -0.35
N HIS A 200 -4.36 1.99 0.77
CA HIS A 200 -3.55 1.41 1.85
C HIS A 200 -2.78 0.17 1.36
N TYR A 201 -3.39 -0.68 0.53
CA TYR A 201 -2.70 -1.82 -0.08
C TYR A 201 -1.51 -1.40 -0.94
N HIS A 202 -1.67 -0.38 -1.79
CA HIS A 202 -0.57 0.15 -2.61
C HIS A 202 0.53 0.82 -1.79
N LEU A 203 0.17 1.51 -0.72
CA LEU A 203 1.13 2.07 0.21
C LEU A 203 1.92 0.97 0.95
N GLY A 204 1.25 -0.10 1.36
CA GLY A 204 1.88 -1.30 1.92
C GLY A 204 2.92 -1.92 0.96
N ILE A 205 2.59 -2.03 -0.33
CA ILE A 205 3.54 -2.50 -1.36
C ILE A 205 4.75 -1.57 -1.44
N ALA A 206 4.53 -0.26 -1.51
CA ALA A 206 5.62 0.72 -1.58
C ALA A 206 6.53 0.66 -0.35
N TYR A 207 5.97 0.52 0.85
CA TYR A 207 6.76 0.33 2.07
C TYR A 207 7.54 -0.98 2.06
N LYS A 208 6.94 -2.08 1.60
CA LYS A 208 7.63 -3.37 1.48
C LYS A 208 8.80 -3.30 0.50
N GLU A 209 8.62 -2.68 -0.66
CA GLU A 209 9.69 -2.47 -1.66
C GLU A 209 10.87 -1.67 -1.08
N MET A 210 10.62 -0.79 -0.11
CA MET A 210 11.63 0.02 0.57
C MET A 210 12.16 -0.60 1.87
N GLU A 211 11.84 -1.87 2.13
CA GLU A 211 12.20 -2.65 3.33
C GLU A 211 11.69 -2.02 4.64
N LEU A 212 10.65 -1.18 4.56
CA LEU A 212 9.97 -0.56 5.69
C LEU A 212 8.87 -1.47 6.20
N PHE A 213 9.24 -2.67 6.68
CA PHE A 213 8.30 -3.76 6.96
C PHE A 213 7.23 -3.40 8.00
N ASP A 214 7.57 -2.65 9.06
CA ASP A 214 6.60 -2.27 10.09
C ASP A 214 5.50 -1.35 9.53
N TYR A 215 5.88 -0.39 8.69
CA TYR A 215 4.91 0.45 7.99
C TYR A 215 4.08 -0.37 7.01
N ALA A 216 4.72 -1.25 6.23
CA ALA A 216 4.01 -2.12 5.29
C ALA A 216 2.95 -2.99 5.99
N ILE A 217 3.31 -3.60 7.13
CA ILE A 217 2.40 -4.41 7.95
C ILE A 217 1.19 -3.59 8.39
N SER A 218 1.41 -2.39 8.95
CA SER A 218 0.31 -1.52 9.40
C SER A 218 -0.67 -1.20 8.26
N GLU A 219 -0.16 -0.88 7.06
CA GLU A 219 -1.02 -0.55 5.91
C GLU A 219 -1.79 -1.77 5.39
N PHE A 220 -1.14 -2.94 5.32
CA PHE A 220 -1.82 -4.17 4.92
C PHE A 220 -2.86 -4.62 5.96
N GLU A 221 -2.65 -4.35 7.25
CA GLU A 221 -3.65 -4.61 8.28
C GLU A 221 -4.88 -3.72 8.10
N ILE A 222 -4.70 -2.42 7.80
CA ILE A 222 -5.80 -1.50 7.48
C ILE A 222 -6.54 -1.99 6.23
N ALA A 223 -5.81 -2.28 5.14
CA ALA A 223 -6.39 -2.75 3.89
C ALA A 223 -7.13 -4.09 4.02
N SER A 224 -6.67 -4.98 4.91
CA SER A 224 -7.30 -6.29 5.13
C SER A 224 -8.69 -6.23 5.74
N ALA A 225 -9.13 -5.06 6.23
CA ALA A 225 -10.49 -4.86 6.70
C ALA A 225 -11.53 -4.95 5.56
N ASP A 226 -11.12 -4.81 4.29
CA ASP A 226 -11.99 -5.06 3.14
C ASP A 226 -11.90 -6.52 2.66
N PRO A 227 -13.00 -7.31 2.77
CA PRO A 227 -13.06 -8.68 2.27
C PRO A 227 -12.67 -8.87 0.79
N ALA A 228 -12.74 -7.81 -0.04
CA ALA A 228 -12.35 -7.88 -1.44
C ALA A 228 -10.85 -8.11 -1.66
N ILE A 229 -10.00 -7.61 -0.75
CA ILE A 229 -8.53 -7.71 -0.82
C ILE A 229 -7.90 -8.35 0.42
N GLU A 230 -8.70 -8.75 1.41
CA GLU A 230 -8.25 -9.40 2.65
C GLU A 230 -7.27 -10.54 2.38
N PHE A 231 -7.58 -11.39 1.40
CA PHE A 231 -6.71 -12.51 1.01
C PHE A 231 -5.35 -12.04 0.48
N ASP A 232 -5.33 -11.08 -0.44
CA ASP A 232 -4.08 -10.54 -0.99
C ASP A 232 -3.26 -9.82 0.11
N CYS A 233 -3.93 -9.16 1.05
CA CYS A 233 -3.30 -8.56 2.23
C CYS A 233 -2.66 -9.62 3.13
N TYR A 234 -3.30 -10.76 3.38
CA TYR A 234 -2.72 -11.86 4.15
C TYR A 234 -1.47 -12.45 3.50
N ILE A 235 -1.45 -12.56 2.18
CA ILE A 235 -0.22 -12.94 1.46
C ILE A 235 0.86 -11.92 1.75
N MET A 236 0.59 -10.63 1.52
CA MET A 236 1.59 -9.58 1.68
C MET A 236 2.10 -9.48 3.12
N LEU A 237 1.23 -9.61 4.12
CA LEU A 237 1.60 -9.69 5.54
C LEU A 237 2.53 -10.88 5.81
N GLY A 238 2.19 -12.07 5.28
CA GLY A 238 3.05 -13.25 5.37
C GLY A 238 4.46 -12.99 4.83
N HIS A 239 4.56 -12.33 3.67
CA HIS A 239 5.85 -11.95 3.09
C HIS A 239 6.59 -10.88 3.91
N CYS A 240 5.89 -9.87 4.44
CA CYS A 240 6.51 -8.85 5.28
C CYS A 240 7.10 -9.45 6.55
N TYR A 241 6.37 -10.34 7.23
CA TYR A 241 6.88 -11.03 8.43
C TYR A 241 8.03 -11.99 8.09
N LEU A 242 7.99 -12.66 6.93
CA LEU A 242 9.09 -13.51 6.45
C LEU A 242 10.38 -12.70 6.25
N ASP A 243 10.29 -11.58 5.54
CA ASP A 243 11.43 -10.71 5.23
C ASP A 243 11.97 -10.02 6.50
N LYS A 244 11.09 -9.73 7.48
CA LYS A 244 11.45 -9.21 8.81
C LYS A 244 12.13 -10.25 9.72
N GLY A 245 11.96 -11.54 9.43
CA GLY A 245 12.51 -12.63 10.24
C GLY A 245 11.58 -13.16 11.35
N ASP A 246 10.33 -12.70 11.40
CA ASP A 246 9.31 -13.20 12.33
C ASP A 246 8.52 -14.31 11.64
N TYR A 247 9.11 -15.51 11.66
CA TYR A 247 8.61 -16.64 10.88
C TYR A 247 7.29 -17.21 11.42
N ASP A 248 7.04 -17.10 12.73
CA ASP A 248 5.79 -17.57 13.34
C ASP A 248 4.59 -16.75 12.84
N GLN A 249 4.69 -15.41 12.79
CA GLN A 249 3.62 -14.59 12.20
C GLN A 249 3.50 -14.83 10.69
N SER A 250 4.62 -15.00 9.99
CA SER A 250 4.62 -15.32 8.55
C SER A 250 3.80 -16.57 8.24
N ILE A 251 4.08 -17.66 8.95
CA ILE A 251 3.35 -18.93 8.85
C ILE A 251 1.86 -18.71 9.13
N ARG A 252 1.52 -17.98 10.19
CA ARG A 252 0.13 -17.71 10.57
C ARG A 252 -0.65 -16.97 9.48
N TYR A 253 -0.08 -15.93 8.88
CA TYR A 253 -0.75 -15.17 7.83
C TYR A 253 -0.86 -15.96 6.52
N PHE A 254 0.16 -16.73 6.14
CA PHE A 254 0.05 -17.64 5.00
C PHE A 254 -1.02 -18.73 5.23
N GLN A 255 -1.11 -19.29 6.44
CA GLN A 255 -2.18 -20.23 6.78
C GLN A 255 -3.57 -19.60 6.66
N LYS A 256 -3.76 -18.35 7.13
CA LYS A 256 -5.03 -17.62 6.91
C LYS A 256 -5.34 -17.49 5.41
N ALA A 257 -4.36 -17.11 4.60
CA ALA A 257 -4.54 -17.01 3.16
C ALA A 257 -4.96 -18.35 2.54
N THR A 258 -4.41 -19.48 2.97
CA THR A 258 -4.79 -20.81 2.42
C THR A 258 -6.24 -21.22 2.66
N GLN A 259 -6.94 -20.54 3.58
CA GLN A 259 -8.36 -20.79 3.86
C GLN A 259 -9.31 -20.11 2.86
N ALA A 260 -8.78 -19.24 1.98
CA ALA A 260 -9.59 -18.59 0.95
C ALA A 260 -10.14 -19.62 -0.05
N LYS A 261 -11.45 -19.53 -0.31
CA LYS A 261 -12.16 -20.46 -1.18
C LYS A 261 -12.07 -20.02 -2.64
N GLY A 262 -11.95 -20.99 -3.56
CA GLY A 262 -12.05 -20.74 -5.00
C GLY A 262 -10.78 -20.18 -5.65
N LEU A 263 -9.63 -20.25 -4.99
CA LEU A 263 -8.36 -19.85 -5.61
C LEU A 263 -7.99 -20.76 -6.78
N PRO A 264 -7.51 -20.20 -7.90
CA PRO A 264 -6.85 -20.95 -8.96
C PRO A 264 -5.69 -21.80 -8.41
N LYS A 265 -5.51 -23.01 -8.97
CA LYS A 265 -4.48 -23.95 -8.51
C LYS A 265 -3.07 -23.37 -8.56
N ASP A 266 -2.76 -22.56 -9.56
CA ASP A 266 -1.47 -21.90 -9.71
C ASP A 266 -1.19 -20.87 -8.60
N LYS A 267 -2.20 -20.10 -8.20
CA LYS A 267 -2.10 -19.19 -7.05
C LYS A 267 -1.94 -19.96 -5.75
N LEU A 268 -2.70 -21.04 -5.58
CA LEU A 268 -2.61 -21.90 -4.39
C LEU A 268 -1.24 -22.58 -4.31
N ALA A 269 -0.67 -23.03 -5.43
CA ALA A 269 0.67 -23.60 -5.49
C ALA A 269 1.74 -22.59 -5.02
N ARG A 270 1.69 -21.35 -5.52
CA ARG A 270 2.58 -20.26 -5.09
C ARG A 270 2.45 -19.96 -3.61
N LEU A 271 1.22 -19.94 -3.09
CA LEU A 271 0.98 -19.70 -1.67
C LEU A 271 1.54 -20.82 -0.79
N HIS A 272 1.36 -22.08 -1.17
CA HIS A 272 1.99 -23.21 -0.47
C HIS A 272 3.51 -23.14 -0.56
N TYR A 273 4.09 -22.72 -1.69
CA TYR A 273 5.52 -22.49 -1.78
C TYR A 273 5.98 -21.40 -0.79
N SER A 274 5.28 -20.26 -0.70
CA SER A 274 5.60 -19.20 0.27
C SER A 274 5.48 -19.67 1.72
N LEU A 275 4.45 -20.47 2.04
CA LEU A 275 4.30 -21.08 3.36
C LEU A 275 5.44 -22.08 3.66
N GLY A 276 5.86 -22.88 2.67
CA GLY A 276 7.00 -23.79 2.80
C GLY A 276 8.31 -23.04 3.06
N LEU A 277 8.54 -21.89 2.41
CA LEU A 277 9.68 -21.03 2.70
C LEU A 277 9.66 -20.50 4.14
N ALA A 278 8.48 -20.16 4.66
CA ALA A 278 8.33 -19.71 6.05
C ALA A 278 8.61 -20.83 7.05
N TYR A 279 8.11 -22.05 6.82
CA TYR A 279 8.46 -23.22 7.64
C TYR A 279 9.95 -23.55 7.59
N GLU A 280 10.57 -23.51 6.40
CA GLU A 280 12.02 -23.74 6.25
C GLU A 280 12.82 -22.72 7.06
N ALA A 281 12.46 -21.42 6.96
CA ALA A 281 13.11 -20.36 7.70
C ALA A 281 12.92 -20.49 9.23
N ASN A 282 11.76 -21.00 9.68
CA ASN A 282 11.49 -21.30 11.08
C ASN A 282 12.17 -22.59 11.59
N GLY A 283 12.87 -23.33 10.73
CA GLY A 283 13.51 -24.61 11.08
C GLY A 283 12.57 -25.81 11.12
N MET A 284 11.31 -25.65 10.73
CA MET A 284 10.28 -26.69 10.66
C MET A 284 10.41 -27.48 9.35
N ILE A 285 11.51 -28.23 9.22
CA ILE A 285 11.89 -28.90 7.96
C ILE A 285 10.87 -29.94 7.48
N PRO A 286 10.29 -30.80 8.34
CA PRO A 286 9.26 -31.74 7.90
C PRO A 286 8.04 -31.04 7.30
N GLU A 287 7.53 -30.01 7.96
CA GLU A 287 6.38 -29.22 7.51
C GLU A 287 6.70 -28.46 6.22
N ALA A 288 7.92 -27.94 6.08
CA ALA A 288 8.37 -27.32 4.85
C ALA A 288 8.34 -28.30 3.67
N LEU A 289 8.89 -29.50 3.85
CA LEU A 289 8.90 -30.57 2.83
C LEU A 289 7.48 -30.97 2.41
N ASP A 290 6.59 -31.20 3.37
CA ASP A 290 5.19 -31.55 3.09
C ASP A 290 4.49 -30.41 2.33
N THR A 291 4.73 -29.17 2.73
CA THR A 291 4.11 -28.00 2.09
C THR A 291 4.63 -27.78 0.66
N PHE A 292 5.94 -27.97 0.41
CA PHE A 292 6.49 -27.92 -0.95
C PHE A 292 5.95 -29.04 -1.84
N GLN A 293 5.68 -30.23 -1.29
CA GLN A 293 5.05 -31.31 -2.05
C GLN A 293 3.62 -30.95 -2.46
N ILE A 294 2.86 -30.28 -1.59
CA ILE A 294 1.53 -29.77 -1.94
C ILE A 294 1.63 -28.77 -3.11
N ALA A 295 2.61 -27.86 -3.10
CA ALA A 295 2.83 -26.94 -4.21
C ALA A 295 3.06 -27.68 -5.55
N LEU A 296 3.88 -28.75 -5.55
CA LEU A 296 4.10 -29.58 -6.74
C LEU A 296 2.88 -30.41 -7.16
N GLN A 297 2.03 -30.83 -6.23
CA GLN A 297 0.79 -31.52 -6.55
C GLN A 297 -0.22 -30.59 -7.25
N LEU A 298 -0.22 -29.32 -6.86
CA LEU A 298 -1.07 -28.28 -7.45
C LEU A 298 -0.55 -27.81 -8.81
N ASP A 299 0.77 -27.66 -8.94
CA ASP A 299 1.48 -27.34 -10.17
C ASP A 299 2.74 -28.21 -10.31
N GLN A 300 2.63 -29.23 -11.17
CA GLN A 300 3.72 -30.20 -11.41
C GLN A 300 4.95 -29.56 -12.07
N SER A 301 4.82 -28.37 -12.65
CA SER A 301 5.90 -27.63 -13.31
C SER A 301 6.61 -26.63 -12.39
N PHE A 302 6.27 -26.60 -11.10
CA PHE A 302 6.78 -25.63 -10.14
C PHE A 302 8.23 -25.95 -9.72
N SER A 303 9.19 -25.58 -10.58
CA SER A 303 10.61 -25.89 -10.45
C SER A 303 11.21 -25.52 -9.10
N GLU A 304 10.83 -24.37 -8.56
CA GLU A 304 11.39 -23.83 -7.32
C GLU A 304 11.05 -24.70 -6.10
N ALA A 305 9.85 -25.29 -6.06
CA ALA A 305 9.48 -26.24 -5.00
C ALA A 305 10.24 -27.55 -5.14
N GLN A 306 10.45 -28.03 -6.37
CA GLN A 306 11.23 -29.24 -6.62
C GLN A 306 12.69 -29.07 -6.16
N GLU A 307 13.32 -27.95 -6.50
CA GLU A 307 14.69 -27.63 -6.07
C GLU A 307 14.80 -27.57 -4.54
N LYS A 308 13.81 -26.96 -3.86
CA LYS A 308 13.75 -26.90 -2.40
C LYS A 308 13.65 -28.28 -1.75
N ILE A 309 12.79 -29.15 -2.26
CA ILE A 309 12.63 -30.53 -1.75
C ILE A 309 13.95 -31.30 -1.86
N ILE A 310 14.58 -31.30 -3.04
CA ILE A 310 15.84 -32.01 -3.28
C ILE A 310 16.91 -31.52 -2.31
N LYS A 311 17.05 -30.19 -2.16
CA LYS A 311 18.05 -29.59 -1.28
C LYS A 311 17.84 -29.95 0.20
N LEU A 312 16.59 -30.01 0.65
CA LEU A 312 16.25 -30.30 2.05
C LEU A 312 16.37 -31.79 2.39
N GLN A 313 16.15 -32.68 1.43
CA GLN A 313 16.34 -34.14 1.61
C GLN A 313 17.82 -34.57 1.65
N GLN A 314 18.72 -33.71 1.15
CA GLN A 314 20.17 -33.98 1.11
C GLN A 314 20.92 -33.47 2.35
N LYS A 315 20.26 -32.73 3.25
CA LYS A 315 20.83 -32.22 4.50
C LYS A 315 20.51 -33.14 5.66
#